data_AF-A0A966WS32-F1
#
_entry.id   AF-A0A966WS32-F1
#
_cell.length_a   1.000
_cell.length_b   1.000
_cell.length_c   1.000
_cell.angle_alpha   90.00
_cell.angle_beta   90.00
_cell.angle_gamma   90.00
#
_symmetry.space_group_name_H-M   'P 1'
#
loop_
_entity.id
_entity.type
_entity.pdbx_description
1 polymer ?
#
loop_
_entity_poly.entity_id
_entity_poly.type
_entity_poly.pdbx_seq_one_letter_code
_entity_poly.pdbx_strand_id
1 'polypeptide(L)'
;VIMSLAADANPQVDANGVWQAGKYIPAYLRRFPFFLVRVAEGSDELALCMDTTAPQISTTEGEILFGADGKPTPILDQAFVFSRNLEAAMQKTRALTDMLTSLNLLQPTAVQFEQNGKPTKIDGFHAVQREAFAALPAEKLAELRDNGALELIYAHLASMAALPELTARLAAAPPAPAL
;
A
#
# COMPACT_ATOMS: atom_id res chain seq x y z
N VAL A 1 6.47 -1.12 2.80
CA VAL A 1 6.41 -2.56 3.12
C VAL A 1 6.18 -3.31 1.82
N ILE A 2 7.12 -4.18 1.44
CA ILE A 2 6.99 -5.06 0.28
C ILE A 2 6.26 -6.32 0.74
N MET A 3 5.17 -6.70 0.05
CA MET A 3 4.30 -7.80 0.47
C MET A 3 4.59 -9.11 -0.27
N SER A 4 5.03 -9.02 -1.52
CA SER A 4 5.38 -10.15 -2.39
C SER A 4 6.40 -9.68 -3.43
N LEU A 5 7.16 -10.64 -3.94
CA LEU A 5 8.05 -10.50 -5.10
C LEU A 5 7.61 -11.42 -6.26
N ALA A 6 6.54 -12.20 -6.07
CA ALA A 6 5.99 -13.06 -7.11
C ALA A 6 5.13 -12.22 -8.09
N ALA A 7 5.31 -12.45 -9.38
CA ALA A 7 4.39 -11.96 -10.40
C ALA A 7 3.04 -12.68 -10.25
N ASP A 8 1.95 -11.93 -10.38
CA ASP A 8 0.56 -12.42 -10.40
C ASP A 8 0.11 -13.24 -9.17
N ALA A 9 0.91 -13.25 -8.10
CA ALA A 9 0.62 -13.97 -6.87
C ALA A 9 1.12 -13.25 -5.62
N ASN A 10 0.38 -13.41 -4.52
CA ASN A 10 0.82 -13.00 -3.20
C ASN A 10 0.87 -14.24 -2.30
N PRO A 11 2.07 -14.72 -1.89
CA PRO A 11 2.21 -15.88 -1.00
C PRO A 11 1.55 -15.74 0.38
N GLN A 12 1.03 -14.55 0.72
CA GLN A 12 0.25 -14.31 1.92
C GLN A 12 -1.25 -14.61 1.74
N VAL A 13 -1.69 -14.89 0.52
CA VAL A 13 -3.05 -15.29 0.15
C VAL A 13 -3.01 -16.75 -0.26
N ASP A 14 -3.91 -17.56 0.29
CA ASP A 14 -4.00 -18.98 -0.05
C ASP A 14 -4.74 -19.23 -1.37
N ALA A 15 -4.83 -20.49 -1.78
CA ALA A 15 -5.50 -20.89 -3.03
C ALA A 15 -7.02 -20.59 -3.05
N ASN A 16 -7.63 -20.32 -1.89
CA ASN A 16 -9.04 -19.94 -1.78
C ASN A 16 -9.24 -18.42 -1.75
N GLY A 17 -8.17 -17.63 -1.93
CA GLY A 17 -8.24 -16.16 -1.86
C GLY A 17 -8.26 -15.61 -0.44
N VAL A 18 -7.98 -16.43 0.58
CA VAL A 18 -8.02 -16.03 1.99
C VAL A 18 -6.62 -15.60 2.43
N TRP A 19 -6.54 -14.45 3.10
CA TRP A 19 -5.31 -14.00 3.74
C TRP A 19 -4.92 -14.96 4.86
N GLN A 20 -3.66 -15.39 4.86
CA GLN A 20 -3.13 -16.23 5.93
C GLN A 20 -3.31 -15.56 7.31
N ALA A 21 -3.62 -16.38 8.31
CA ALA A 21 -3.87 -15.90 9.67
C ALA A 21 -2.70 -15.06 10.21
N GLY A 22 -3.03 -13.90 10.78
CA GLY A 22 -2.05 -12.96 11.37
C GLY A 22 -1.23 -12.16 10.36
N LYS A 23 -1.49 -12.28 9.04
CA LYS A 23 -0.82 -11.44 8.04
C LYS A 23 -1.50 -10.08 7.91
N TYR A 24 -0.70 -9.06 7.62
CA TYR A 24 -1.19 -7.72 7.40
C TYR A 24 -1.98 -7.64 6.08
N ILE A 25 -3.22 -7.16 6.16
CA ILE A 25 -4.03 -6.86 4.98
C ILE A 25 -3.89 -5.37 4.66
N PRO A 26 -3.41 -4.99 3.47
CA PRO A 26 -3.28 -3.59 3.05
C PRO A 26 -4.57 -2.79 3.27
N ALA A 27 -4.44 -1.58 3.80
CA ALA A 27 -5.59 -0.68 4.04
C ALA A 27 -6.42 -0.43 2.77
N TYR A 28 -5.77 -0.37 1.60
CA TYR A 28 -6.44 -0.24 0.30
C TYR A 28 -7.38 -1.41 -0.03
N LEU A 29 -7.09 -2.62 0.44
CA LEU A 29 -7.98 -3.77 0.28
C LEU A 29 -9.06 -3.77 1.35
N ARG A 30 -8.72 -3.39 2.60
CA ARG A 30 -9.68 -3.34 3.72
C ARG A 30 -10.78 -2.28 3.56
N ARG A 31 -10.58 -1.24 2.74
CA ARG A 31 -11.65 -0.26 2.49
C ARG A 31 -12.79 -0.82 1.65
N PHE A 32 -12.52 -1.84 0.82
CA PHE A 32 -13.52 -2.40 -0.09
C PHE A 32 -14.72 -2.93 0.72
N PRO A 33 -15.97 -2.64 0.33
CA PRO A 33 -16.41 -2.09 -0.96
C PRO A 33 -16.53 -0.56 -1.02
N PHE A 34 -16.09 0.16 0.00
CA PHE A 34 -16.22 1.61 0.08
C PHE A 34 -15.03 2.36 -0.51
N PHE A 35 -15.31 3.54 -1.04
CA PHE A 35 -14.30 4.47 -1.53
C PHE A 35 -14.82 5.91 -1.46
N LEU A 36 -13.91 6.87 -1.41
CA LEU A 36 -14.26 8.29 -1.44
C LEU A 36 -14.06 8.85 -2.84
N VAL A 37 -14.98 9.71 -3.25
CA VAL A 37 -14.87 10.52 -4.46
C VAL A 37 -15.01 11.99 -4.08
N ARG A 38 -14.28 12.87 -4.78
CA ARG A 38 -14.55 14.32 -4.67
C ARG A 38 -15.87 14.61 -5.36
N VAL A 39 -16.74 15.37 -4.70
CA VAL A 39 -18.06 15.71 -5.23
C VAL A 39 -18.00 16.62 -6.47
N ALA A 40 -16.91 17.39 -6.59
CA ALA A 40 -16.62 18.24 -7.74
C ALA A 40 -15.11 18.44 -7.88
N GLU A 41 -14.66 18.82 -9.08
CA GLU A 41 -13.28 19.20 -9.33
C GLU A 41 -12.89 20.41 -8.47
N GLY A 42 -11.76 20.35 -7.77
CA GLY A 42 -11.31 21.40 -6.85
C GLY A 42 -12.03 21.48 -5.51
N SER A 43 -13.05 20.65 -5.25
CA SER A 43 -13.71 20.59 -3.94
C SER A 43 -12.97 19.67 -2.95
N ASP A 44 -12.90 20.09 -1.69
CA ASP A 44 -12.43 19.25 -0.57
C ASP A 44 -13.54 18.39 0.05
N GLU A 45 -14.77 18.53 -0.44
CA GLU A 45 -15.88 17.69 -0.03
C GLU A 45 -15.78 16.30 -0.68
N LEU A 46 -15.85 15.27 0.17
CA LEU A 46 -15.72 13.87 -0.20
C LEU A 46 -17.04 13.15 0.05
N ALA A 47 -17.57 12.49 -0.98
CA ALA A 47 -18.70 11.58 -0.86
C ALA A 47 -18.21 10.15 -0.65
N LEU A 48 -18.87 9.42 0.25
CA LEU A 48 -18.71 7.98 0.38
C LEU A 48 -19.51 7.29 -0.72
N CYS A 49 -18.79 6.56 -1.56
CA CYS A 49 -19.36 5.67 -2.53
C CYS A 49 -19.11 4.22 -2.10
N MET A 50 -19.92 3.33 -2.65
CA MET A 50 -19.80 1.90 -2.48
C MET A 50 -19.93 1.22 -3.84
N ASP A 51 -19.19 0.14 -4.03
CA ASP A 51 -19.45 -0.79 -5.12
C ASP A 51 -20.65 -1.66 -4.77
N THR A 52 -21.78 -1.41 -5.43
CA THR A 52 -23.02 -2.16 -5.20
C THR A 52 -22.99 -3.57 -5.81
N THR A 53 -21.99 -3.89 -6.62
CA THR A 53 -21.79 -5.23 -7.20
C THR A 53 -20.90 -6.12 -6.33
N ALA A 54 -20.33 -5.56 -5.27
CA ALA A 54 -19.48 -6.27 -4.35
C ALA A 54 -20.23 -7.42 -3.65
N PRO A 55 -19.64 -8.63 -3.56
CA PRO A 55 -20.31 -9.80 -2.98
C PRO A 55 -20.61 -9.65 -1.48
N GLN A 56 -19.98 -8.69 -0.79
CA GLN A 56 -20.25 -8.37 0.61
C GLN A 56 -21.52 -7.52 0.80
N ILE A 57 -22.10 -6.99 -0.28
CA ILE A 57 -23.29 -6.15 -0.23
C ILE A 57 -24.53 -7.00 -0.51
N SER A 58 -25.51 -6.89 0.37
CA SER A 58 -26.79 -7.57 0.25
C SER A 58 -27.94 -6.62 0.57
N THR A 59 -29.11 -6.91 0.00
CA THR A 59 -30.37 -6.23 0.32
C THR A 59 -31.22 -7.01 1.31
N THR A 60 -30.82 -8.25 1.64
CA THR A 60 -31.61 -9.19 2.46
C THR A 60 -30.92 -9.59 3.76
N GLU A 61 -29.60 -9.50 3.84
CA GLU A 61 -28.80 -9.94 4.99
C GLU A 61 -27.65 -8.96 5.29
N GLY A 62 -27.10 -9.06 6.50
CA GLY A 62 -25.97 -8.25 6.95
C GLY A 62 -26.36 -7.05 7.83
N GLU A 63 -25.42 -6.13 7.98
CA GLU A 63 -25.60 -4.91 8.77
C GLU A 63 -26.26 -3.82 7.93
N ILE A 64 -27.32 -3.23 8.49
CA ILE A 64 -28.06 -2.14 7.84
C ILE A 64 -27.14 -0.91 7.75
N LEU A 65 -27.05 -0.27 6.58
CA LEU A 65 -26.22 0.94 6.38
C LEU A 65 -26.91 2.25 6.82
N PHE A 66 -28.24 2.29 6.72
CA PHE A 66 -29.06 3.43 7.14
C PHE A 66 -30.18 3.01 8.09
N GLY A 67 -30.28 3.67 9.23
CA GLY A 67 -31.38 3.46 10.17
C GLY A 67 -32.74 3.85 9.59
N ALA A 68 -33.81 3.49 10.30
CA ALA A 68 -35.18 3.83 9.91
C ALA A 68 -35.44 5.35 9.86
N ASP A 69 -34.60 6.16 10.51
CA ASP A 69 -34.63 7.62 10.47
C ASP A 69 -33.83 8.21 9.28
N GLY A 70 -33.29 7.36 8.42
CA GLY A 70 -32.47 7.75 7.26
C GLY A 70 -31.03 8.12 7.61
N LYS A 71 -30.59 7.95 8.86
CA LYS A 71 -29.22 8.29 9.27
C LYS A 71 -28.25 7.12 9.07
N PRO A 72 -26.95 7.40 8.85
CA PRO A 72 -25.91 6.38 8.86
C PRO A 72 -25.94 5.55 10.14
N THR A 73 -25.73 4.25 10.00
CA THR A 73 -25.49 3.36 11.14
C THR A 73 -24.00 3.38 11.52
N PRO A 74 -23.62 2.85 12.71
CA PRO A 74 -22.23 2.84 13.15
C PRO A 74 -21.25 2.18 12.16
N ILE A 75 -21.68 1.16 11.41
CA ILE A 75 -20.82 0.53 10.39
C ILE A 75 -20.51 1.48 9.23
N LEU A 76 -21.50 2.26 8.78
CA LEU A 76 -21.31 3.22 7.70
C LEU A 76 -20.42 4.39 8.15
N ASP A 77 -20.59 4.86 9.38
CA ASP A 77 -19.71 5.87 9.98
C ASP A 77 -18.25 5.38 10.09
N GLN A 78 -18.05 4.13 10.51
CA GLN A 78 -16.71 3.52 10.56
C GLN A 78 -16.08 3.41 9.17
N ALA A 79 -16.85 2.97 8.16
CA ALA A 79 -16.40 2.91 6.78
C ALA A 79 -16.02 4.30 6.23
N PHE A 80 -16.78 5.33 6.59
CA PHE A 80 -16.46 6.72 6.23
C PHE A 80 -15.15 7.19 6.86
N VAL A 81 -15.01 7.04 8.18
CA VAL A 81 -13.80 7.43 8.92
C VAL A 81 -12.57 6.68 8.40
N PHE A 82 -12.68 5.38 8.17
CA PHE A 82 -11.59 4.57 7.64
C PHE A 82 -11.15 5.06 6.25
N SER A 83 -12.11 5.25 5.35
CA SER A 83 -11.85 5.73 4.00
C SER A 83 -11.22 7.13 3.99
N ARG A 84 -11.67 8.03 4.88
CA ARG A 84 -11.09 9.37 5.03
C ARG A 84 -9.65 9.34 5.52
N ASN A 85 -9.37 8.49 6.52
CA ASN A 85 -8.01 8.32 7.05
C ASN A 85 -7.07 7.75 5.98
N LEU A 86 -7.55 6.81 5.17
CA LEU A 86 -6.78 6.25 4.06
C LEU A 86 -6.50 7.30 2.97
N GLU A 87 -7.48 8.10 2.57
CA GLU A 87 -7.27 9.17 1.58
C GLU A 87 -6.25 10.20 2.09
N ALA A 88 -6.36 10.63 3.34
CA ALA A 88 -5.38 11.53 3.96
C ALA A 88 -3.96 10.91 4.00
N ALA A 89 -3.84 9.62 4.29
CA ALA A 89 -2.57 8.91 4.27
C ALA A 89 -2.00 8.79 2.83
N MET A 90 -2.86 8.58 1.84
CA MET A 90 -2.46 8.55 0.42
C MET A 90 -1.95 9.91 -0.04
N GLN A 91 -2.59 11.01 0.36
CA GLN A 91 -2.11 12.37 0.06
C GLN A 91 -0.75 12.66 0.69
N LYS A 92 -0.54 12.29 1.96
CA LYS A 92 0.78 12.38 2.61
C LYS A 92 1.84 11.55 1.88
N THR A 93 1.49 10.35 1.43
CA THR A 93 2.39 9.48 0.66
C THR A 93 2.77 10.11 -0.69
N ARG A 94 1.83 10.76 -1.38
CA ARG A 94 2.11 11.50 -2.64
C ARG A 94 3.08 12.64 -2.38
N ALA A 95 2.78 13.50 -1.40
CA ALA A 95 3.63 14.63 -1.04
C ALA A 95 5.05 14.19 -0.66
N LEU A 96 5.20 13.11 0.11
CA LEU A 96 6.50 12.52 0.40
C LEU A 96 7.20 12.04 -0.87
N THR A 97 6.51 11.30 -1.74
CA THR A 97 7.09 10.77 -2.97
C THR A 97 7.57 11.89 -3.90
N ASP A 98 6.80 12.97 -4.03
CA ASP A 98 7.16 14.16 -4.81
C ASP A 98 8.42 14.82 -4.24
N MET A 99 8.47 14.99 -2.92
CA MET A 99 9.64 15.54 -2.21
C MET A 99 10.89 14.70 -2.45
N LEU A 100 10.81 13.37 -2.23
CA LEU A 100 11.95 12.47 -2.42
C LEU A 100 12.42 12.44 -3.88
N THR A 101 11.48 12.57 -4.83
CA THR A 101 11.80 12.68 -6.26
C THR A 101 12.53 13.98 -6.56
N SER A 102 12.07 15.11 -6.00
CA SER A 102 12.72 16.42 -6.17
C SER A 102 14.14 16.48 -5.59
N LEU A 103 14.40 15.68 -4.55
CA LEU A 103 15.73 15.50 -3.95
C LEU A 103 16.58 14.43 -4.66
N ASN A 104 16.07 13.84 -5.75
CA ASN A 104 16.71 12.75 -6.50
C ASN A 104 17.08 11.53 -5.63
N LEU A 105 16.28 11.27 -4.59
CA LEU A 105 16.49 10.16 -3.66
C LEU A 105 15.87 8.86 -4.16
N LEU A 106 14.71 8.95 -4.82
CA LEU A 106 14.05 7.80 -5.44
C LEU A 106 14.65 7.53 -6.82
N GLN A 107 15.41 6.44 -6.93
CA GLN A 107 16.05 6.06 -8.19
C GLN A 107 15.64 4.65 -8.62
N PRO A 108 15.64 4.35 -9.93
CA PRO A 108 15.34 3.01 -10.43
C PRO A 108 16.20 1.95 -9.73
N THR A 109 15.56 0.89 -9.26
CA THR A 109 16.20 -0.20 -8.53
C THR A 109 15.77 -1.53 -9.13
N ALA A 110 16.65 -2.52 -9.03
CA ALA A 110 16.36 -3.89 -9.42
C ALA A 110 16.92 -4.86 -8.39
N VAL A 111 16.26 -6.01 -8.25
CA VAL A 111 16.72 -7.13 -7.44
C VAL A 111 16.95 -8.32 -8.38
N GLN A 112 18.12 -8.93 -8.26
CA GLN A 112 18.49 -10.12 -9.03
C GLN A 112 18.74 -11.28 -8.07
N PHE A 113 18.19 -12.44 -8.39
CA PHE A 113 18.36 -13.67 -7.62
C PHE A 113 18.21 -14.88 -8.54
N GLU A 114 18.67 -16.05 -8.08
CA GLU A 114 18.47 -17.30 -8.79
C GLU A 114 17.21 -18.00 -8.30
N GLN A 115 16.39 -18.49 -9.22
CA GLN A 115 15.21 -19.30 -8.93
C GLN A 115 15.24 -20.54 -9.81
N ASN A 116 15.32 -21.73 -9.19
CA ASN A 116 15.36 -23.02 -9.90
C ASN A 116 16.44 -23.09 -11.01
N GLY A 117 17.65 -22.59 -10.75
CA GLY A 117 18.75 -22.58 -11.73
C GLY A 117 18.62 -21.51 -12.82
N LYS A 118 17.61 -20.63 -12.76
CA LYS A 118 17.40 -19.55 -13.71
C LYS A 118 17.63 -18.19 -13.05
N PRO A 119 18.35 -17.26 -13.70
CA PRO A 119 18.46 -15.90 -13.22
C PRO A 119 17.10 -15.20 -13.35
N THR A 120 16.60 -14.68 -12.24
CA THR A 120 15.36 -13.90 -12.16
C THR A 120 15.70 -12.48 -11.74
N LYS A 121 15.08 -11.51 -12.42
CA LYS A 121 15.22 -10.08 -12.14
C LYS A 121 13.85 -9.47 -11.87
N ILE A 122 13.75 -8.70 -10.80
CA ILE A 122 12.61 -7.85 -10.50
C ILE A 122 13.07 -6.41 -10.63
N ASP A 123 12.43 -5.65 -11.52
CA ASP A 123 12.71 -4.23 -11.76
C ASP A 123 11.39 -3.43 -11.89
N GLY A 124 11.45 -2.23 -12.46
CA GLY A 124 10.26 -1.38 -12.66
C GLY A 124 9.83 -0.59 -11.42
N PHE A 125 10.64 -0.58 -10.37
CA PHE A 125 10.36 0.18 -9.14
C PHE A 125 11.51 1.12 -8.77
N HIS A 126 11.20 2.10 -7.92
CA HIS A 126 12.17 3.06 -7.39
C HIS A 126 12.36 2.83 -5.89
N ALA A 127 13.57 3.07 -5.40
CA ALA A 127 13.89 3.00 -3.98
C ALA A 127 14.79 4.16 -3.57
N VAL A 128 14.82 4.47 -2.27
CA VAL A 128 15.72 5.48 -1.73
C VAL A 128 17.16 4.96 -1.81
N GLN A 129 18.03 5.69 -2.50
CA GLN A 129 19.45 5.36 -2.55
C GLN A 129 20.19 5.90 -1.34
N ARG A 130 20.95 5.02 -0.67
CA ARG A 130 21.66 5.35 0.58
C ARG A 130 22.74 6.38 0.36
N GLU A 131 23.46 6.29 -0.75
CA GLU A 131 24.55 7.17 -1.11
C GLU A 131 24.02 8.58 -1.41
N ALA A 132 22.93 8.68 -2.18
CA ALA A 132 22.26 9.95 -2.47
C ALA A 132 21.71 10.60 -1.18
N PHE A 133 21.11 9.78 -0.30
CA PHE A 133 20.61 10.23 0.99
C PHE A 133 21.74 10.71 1.93
N ALA A 134 22.85 9.98 2.00
CA ALA A 134 24.01 10.36 2.81
C ALA A 134 24.75 11.59 2.28
N ALA A 135 24.64 11.88 0.99
CA ALA A 135 25.23 13.05 0.34
C ALA A 135 24.38 14.33 0.46
N LEU A 136 23.19 14.26 1.08
CA LEU A 136 22.35 15.44 1.27
C LEU A 136 23.03 16.50 2.15
N PRO A 137 22.87 17.80 1.82
CA PRO A 137 23.28 18.88 2.71
C PRO A 137 22.60 18.81 4.08
N ALA A 138 23.29 19.29 5.12
CA ALA A 138 22.79 19.26 6.49
C ALA A 138 21.43 19.98 6.63
N GLU A 139 21.22 21.06 5.89
CA GLU A 139 19.98 21.84 5.87
C GLU A 139 18.81 21.00 5.33
N LYS A 140 19.05 20.18 4.31
CA LYS A 140 18.03 19.27 3.76
C LYS A 140 17.73 18.11 4.69
N LEU A 141 18.73 17.58 5.39
CA LEU A 141 18.49 16.59 6.43
C LEU A 141 17.66 17.17 7.60
N ALA A 142 17.92 18.42 7.99
CA ALA A 142 17.11 19.10 9.01
C ALA A 142 15.66 19.31 8.54
N GLU A 143 15.44 19.72 7.29
CA GLU A 143 14.11 19.84 6.70
C GLU A 143 13.34 18.51 6.72
N LEU A 144 14.00 17.42 6.32
CA LEU A 144 13.42 16.06 6.35
C LEU A 144 13.09 15.60 7.77
N ARG A 145 13.89 15.98 8.77
CA ARG A 145 13.59 15.72 10.18
C ARG A 145 12.34 16.47 10.61
N ASP A 146 12.29 17.77 10.33
CA ASP A 146 11.26 18.67 10.84
C ASP A 146 9.88 18.41 10.22
N ASN A 147 9.84 17.93 8.98
CA ASN A 147 8.60 17.55 8.31
C ASN A 147 8.22 16.05 8.48
N GLY A 148 9.02 15.28 9.23
CA GLY A 148 8.79 13.86 9.51
C GLY A 148 9.15 12.89 8.37
N ALA A 149 9.63 13.37 7.22
CA ALA A 149 10.05 12.52 6.10
C ALA A 149 11.24 11.62 6.45
N LEU A 150 12.11 12.07 7.36
CA LEU A 150 13.31 11.33 7.76
C LEU A 150 12.98 9.95 8.35
N GLU A 151 11.95 9.88 9.21
CA GLU A 151 11.49 8.61 9.79
C GLU A 151 10.99 7.64 8.70
N LEU A 152 10.24 8.17 7.73
CA LEU A 152 9.67 7.40 6.62
C LEU A 152 10.77 6.90 5.67
N ILE A 153 11.83 7.69 5.44
CA ILE A 153 13.01 7.26 4.69
C ILE A 153 13.69 6.08 5.38
N TYR A 154 13.93 6.17 6.70
CA TYR A 154 14.54 5.05 7.43
C TYR A 154 13.66 3.81 7.44
N ALA A 155 12.34 3.97 7.61
CA ALA A 155 11.40 2.86 7.52
C ALA A 155 11.42 2.21 6.11
N HIS A 156 11.53 3.01 5.05
CA HIS A 156 11.71 2.50 3.69
C HIS A 156 13.02 1.72 3.54
N LEU A 157 14.15 2.28 3.99
CA LEU A 157 15.46 1.62 3.95
C LEU A 157 15.48 0.30 4.75
N ALA A 158 14.79 0.25 5.89
CA ALA A 158 14.61 -0.96 6.68
C ALA A 158 13.75 -1.99 5.94
N SER A 159 12.66 -1.56 5.29
CA SER A 159 11.84 -2.44 4.45
C SER A 159 12.62 -3.02 3.27
N MET A 160 13.55 -2.25 2.69
CA MET A 160 14.41 -2.73 1.60
C MET A 160 15.41 -3.80 2.09
N ALA A 161 15.81 -3.76 3.36
CA ALA A 161 16.67 -4.79 3.95
C ALA A 161 15.99 -6.17 4.08
N ALA A 162 14.66 -6.25 3.94
CA ALA A 162 13.92 -7.51 3.92
C ALA A 162 13.97 -8.22 2.55
N LEU A 163 14.43 -7.56 1.48
CA LEU A 163 14.45 -8.12 0.13
C LEU A 163 15.22 -9.44 -0.01
N PRO A 164 16.41 -9.63 0.58
CA PRO A 164 17.13 -10.90 0.48
C PRO A 164 16.36 -12.08 1.07
N GLU A 165 15.61 -11.87 2.15
CA GLU A 165 14.77 -12.93 2.73
C GLU A 165 13.59 -13.25 1.81
N LEU A 166 12.96 -12.23 1.23
CA LEU A 166 11.85 -12.40 0.31
C LEU A 166 12.27 -13.11 -0.99
N THR A 167 13.45 -12.79 -1.53
CA THR A 167 13.98 -13.49 -2.71
C THR A 167 14.36 -14.93 -2.39
N ALA A 168 14.94 -15.21 -1.22
CA ALA A 168 15.22 -16.58 -0.79
C ALA A 168 13.95 -17.43 -0.66
N ARG A 169 12.87 -16.86 -0.12
CA ARG A 169 11.56 -17.53 -0.04
C ARG A 169 10.97 -17.80 -1.43
N LEU A 170 11.10 -16.85 -2.35
CA LEU A 170 10.63 -17.01 -3.73
C LEU A 170 11.46 -18.04 -4.50
N ALA A 171 12.77 -18.09 -4.27
CA ALA A 171 13.67 -19.09 -4.83
C ALA A 171 13.32 -20.51 -4.37
N ALA A 172 12.85 -20.66 -3.13
CA ALA A 172 12.43 -21.94 -2.55
C ALA A 172 10.97 -22.33 -2.86
N ALA A 173 10.16 -21.41 -3.40
CA ALA A 173 8.75 -21.67 -3.67
C ALA A 173 8.58 -22.54 -4.93
N PRO A 174 7.70 -23.55 -4.92
CA PRO A 174 7.33 -24.29 -6.13
C PRO A 174 6.69 -23.33 -7.14
N PRO A 175 6.78 -23.63 -8.46
CA PRO A 175 6.18 -22.78 -9.49
C PRO A 175 4.69 -22.57 -9.20
N ALA A 176 4.25 -21.30 -9.25
CA ALA A 176 2.84 -20.97 -9.07
C ALA A 176 2.00 -21.71 -10.13
N PRO A 177 0.82 -22.25 -9.79
CA PRO A 177 -0.09 -22.78 -10.78
C PRO A 177 -0.46 -21.67 -11.77
N ALA A 178 -0.48 -21.99 -13.06
CA ALA A 178 -0.94 -21.06 -14.09
C ALA A 178 -2.43 -20.72 -13.84
N LEU A 179 -2.77 -19.44 -13.89
CA LEU A 179 -4.15 -18.95 -13.89
C LEU A 179 -4.87 -19.32 -15.20
#